data_AF-A0A1I6UBT7-F1
#
_entry.id   AF-A0A1I6UBT7-F1
#
_cell.length_a   1.000
_cell.length_b   1.000
_cell.length_c   1.000
_cell.angle_alpha   90.00
_cell.angle_beta   90.00
_cell.angle_gamma   90.00
#
_symmetry.space_group_name_H-M   'P 1'
#
loop_
_entity.id
_entity.type
_entity.pdbx_description
1 polymer ?
#
loop_
_entity_poly.entity_id
_entity_poly.type
_entity_poly.pdbx_seq_one_letter_code
_entity_poly.pdbx_strand_id
1 'polypeptide(L)'
;MILHAVYATYQTEKGHNRARMIYDYLTRDYMQPINLEAVFRIGPEEHTGISDFIEEWRQFLLDTTGDQAATLLLEACLYQDDLDHLVETAHVGYKQHPILYLNACAQLLEREAFSMCETVGLSALNVLPENLIIRGEIANLTRAAAAKLAHQDIVDQCYKAAFQSESTLTNFFNLCHLPESKENIQAVATYVTQLPEQEVFDRDNNHQQWKTNDLSQKNKDILHFFSGKFDDIYEQCQTDKEPLGWGHDLKEVVVPLFILLLNQDNNLSKVQQLLSSRIIYQLEYKDTAENFLADVALWKHHVTIEKEAVNRYISWLKEEVDKKTETIVGEGHRKSYDKAALLIAALAETLVSHGLINSKDTLLDHYKQVHSRKTAFKRECDALK
;
A
#
# COMPACT_ATOMS: atom_id res chain seq x y z
N MET A 1 33.80 -4.41 -22.42
CA MET A 1 34.99 -4.34 -21.55
C MET A 1 34.76 -5.10 -20.24
N ILE A 2 33.72 -4.80 -19.47
CA ILE A 2 33.45 -5.47 -18.17
C ILE A 2 33.12 -6.95 -18.33
N LEU A 3 32.23 -7.33 -19.25
CA LEU A 3 31.94 -8.73 -19.53
C LEU A 3 33.19 -9.54 -19.90
N HIS A 4 34.17 -8.91 -20.56
CA HIS A 4 35.46 -9.55 -20.87
C HIS A 4 36.37 -9.63 -19.63
N ALA A 5 36.28 -8.68 -18.70
CA ALA A 5 36.99 -8.72 -17.42
C ALA A 5 36.39 -9.77 -16.47
N VAL A 6 35.06 -9.88 -16.41
CA VAL A 6 34.35 -10.94 -15.68
C VAL A 6 34.68 -12.31 -16.28
N TYR A 7 34.64 -12.45 -17.62
CA TYR A 7 35.06 -13.67 -18.31
C TYR A 7 36.53 -14.02 -18.04
N ALA A 8 37.45 -13.04 -18.15
CA ALA A 8 38.86 -13.28 -17.83
C ALA A 8 39.04 -13.74 -16.38
N THR A 9 38.35 -13.10 -15.44
CA THR A 9 38.37 -13.48 -14.01
C THR A 9 37.83 -14.89 -13.80
N TYR A 10 36.76 -15.27 -14.49
CA TYR A 10 36.20 -16.62 -14.44
C TYR A 10 37.22 -17.68 -14.89
N GLN A 11 38.03 -17.36 -15.91
CA GLN A 11 39.05 -18.26 -16.46
C GLN A 11 40.34 -18.31 -15.65
N THR A 12 40.75 -17.21 -15.00
CA THR A 12 42.04 -17.12 -14.32
C THR A 12 41.99 -17.43 -12.82
N GLU A 13 40.87 -17.13 -12.15
CA GLU A 13 40.71 -17.28 -10.70
C GLU A 13 39.92 -18.55 -10.34
N LYS A 14 39.96 -18.96 -9.06
CA LYS A 14 39.21 -20.11 -8.54
C LYS A 14 38.63 -19.86 -7.15
N GLY A 15 37.59 -20.61 -6.78
CA GLY A 15 37.01 -20.60 -5.44
C GLY A 15 36.47 -19.23 -5.03
N HIS A 16 36.56 -18.95 -3.73
CA HIS A 16 36.07 -17.71 -3.12
C HIS A 16 36.66 -16.43 -3.75
N ASN A 17 37.93 -16.45 -4.18
CA ASN A 17 38.54 -15.28 -4.83
C ASN A 17 37.89 -14.96 -6.17
N ARG A 18 37.54 -15.98 -6.96
CA ARG A 18 36.80 -15.82 -8.22
C ARG A 18 35.43 -15.19 -7.96
N ALA A 19 34.67 -15.75 -7.02
CA ALA A 19 33.36 -15.24 -6.64
C ALA A 19 33.44 -13.76 -6.21
N ARG A 20 34.30 -13.43 -5.23
CA ARG A 20 34.46 -12.05 -4.75
C ARG A 20 34.81 -11.07 -5.88
N MET A 21 35.79 -11.40 -6.72
CA MET A 21 36.20 -10.49 -7.80
C MET A 21 35.09 -10.29 -8.83
N ILE A 22 34.33 -11.34 -9.15
CA ILE A 22 33.16 -11.23 -10.03
C ILE A 22 32.09 -10.34 -9.39
N TYR A 23 31.78 -10.53 -8.10
CA TYR A 23 30.86 -9.66 -7.38
C TYR A 23 31.28 -8.19 -7.41
N ASP A 24 32.56 -7.90 -7.12
CA ASP A 24 33.12 -6.55 -7.14
C ASP A 24 33.06 -5.88 -8.53
N TYR A 25 33.00 -6.65 -9.61
CA TYR A 25 32.77 -6.11 -10.95
C TYR A 25 31.29 -5.82 -11.22
N LEU A 26 30.40 -6.68 -10.73
CA LEU A 26 28.96 -6.59 -10.96
C LEU A 26 28.27 -5.50 -10.11
N THR A 27 28.86 -5.11 -8.97
CA THR A 27 28.26 -4.17 -8.01
C THR A 27 28.75 -2.72 -8.10
N ARG A 28 29.53 -2.35 -9.13
CA ARG A 28 30.03 -0.97 -9.28
C ARG A 28 28.95 -0.02 -9.81
N ASP A 29 28.78 1.13 -9.12
CA ASP A 29 27.71 2.16 -9.23
C ASP A 29 27.40 2.76 -10.63
N TYR A 30 28.14 2.45 -11.68
CA TYR A 30 27.97 3.07 -13.02
C TYR A 30 27.52 2.10 -14.10
N MET A 31 27.00 0.92 -13.73
CA MET A 31 26.83 -0.19 -14.65
C MET A 31 25.36 -0.52 -14.92
N GLN A 32 25.08 -0.90 -16.17
CA GLN A 32 23.84 -1.56 -16.55
C GLN A 32 23.76 -2.94 -15.87
N PRO A 33 22.57 -3.45 -15.53
CA PRO A 33 22.43 -4.79 -14.95
C PRO A 33 23.01 -5.84 -15.91
N ILE A 34 24.06 -6.54 -15.47
CA ILE A 34 24.68 -7.64 -16.20
C ILE A 34 24.17 -8.94 -15.58
N ASN A 35 23.40 -9.71 -16.37
CA ASN A 35 22.96 -11.05 -15.99
C ASN A 35 24.12 -12.06 -16.11
N LEU A 36 24.20 -13.01 -15.17
CA LEU A 36 25.14 -14.13 -15.17
C LEU A 36 25.17 -14.91 -16.52
N GLU A 37 24.02 -15.06 -17.18
CA GLU A 37 23.91 -15.71 -18.50
C GLU A 37 24.67 -14.95 -19.59
N ALA A 38 24.68 -13.62 -19.53
CA ALA A 38 25.44 -12.79 -20.48
C ALA A 38 26.95 -12.96 -20.30
N VAL A 39 27.40 -13.29 -19.09
CA VAL A 39 28.80 -13.61 -18.79
C VAL A 39 29.20 -14.92 -19.45
N PHE A 40 28.39 -15.96 -19.30
CA PHE A 40 28.68 -17.30 -19.86
C PHE A 40 28.55 -17.39 -21.39
N ARG A 41 27.92 -16.40 -22.03
CA ARG A 41 27.79 -16.33 -23.49
C ARG A 41 28.96 -15.63 -24.18
N ILE A 42 29.95 -15.15 -23.43
CA ILE A 42 31.06 -14.36 -23.96
C ILE A 42 32.35 -15.15 -23.89
N GLY A 43 33.17 -15.03 -24.94
CA GLY A 43 34.47 -15.68 -25.03
C GLY A 43 34.54 -16.75 -26.12
N PRO A 44 35.75 -17.11 -26.58
CA PRO A 44 35.95 -18.08 -27.65
C PRO A 44 35.95 -19.54 -27.19
N GLU A 45 35.98 -19.81 -25.88
CA GLU A 45 36.12 -21.17 -25.32
C GLU A 45 34.81 -21.64 -24.65
N GLU A 46 34.51 -22.94 -24.77
CA GLU A 46 33.44 -23.55 -23.99
C GLU A 46 33.76 -23.46 -22.50
N HIS A 47 32.81 -22.96 -21.71
CA HIS A 47 32.99 -22.80 -20.28
C HIS A 47 32.91 -24.18 -19.62
N THR A 48 34.03 -24.66 -19.08
CA THR A 48 34.07 -25.88 -18.25
C THR A 48 33.86 -25.53 -16.78
N GLY A 49 33.30 -26.45 -15.99
CA GLY A 49 33.13 -26.27 -14.54
C GLY A 49 32.06 -25.24 -14.13
N ILE A 50 31.08 -24.94 -14.99
CA ILE A 50 30.01 -23.98 -14.65
C ILE A 50 29.25 -24.42 -13.40
N SER A 51 28.88 -25.70 -13.29
CA SER A 51 28.14 -26.20 -12.12
C SER A 51 28.92 -25.98 -10.81
N ASP A 52 30.23 -26.24 -10.81
CA ASP A 52 31.09 -26.04 -9.65
C ASP A 52 31.20 -24.55 -9.30
N PHE A 53 31.31 -23.68 -10.31
CA PHE A 53 31.31 -22.24 -10.09
C PHE A 53 29.97 -21.74 -9.53
N ILE A 54 28.84 -22.20 -10.05
CA ILE A 54 27.52 -21.79 -9.59
C ILE A 54 27.35 -22.13 -8.11
N GLU A 55 27.82 -23.29 -7.65
CA GLU A 55 27.80 -23.65 -6.24
C GLU A 55 28.70 -22.74 -5.38
N GLU A 56 29.95 -22.51 -5.82
CA GLU A 56 30.86 -21.56 -5.15
C GLU A 56 30.27 -20.14 -5.07
N TRP A 57 29.62 -19.71 -6.15
CA TRP A 57 28.99 -18.41 -6.29
C TRP A 57 27.79 -18.26 -5.34
N ARG A 58 26.93 -19.27 -5.25
CA ARG A 58 25.81 -19.29 -4.31
C ARG A 58 26.28 -19.19 -2.86
N GLN A 59 27.27 -19.99 -2.47
CA GLN A 59 27.80 -19.96 -1.10
C GLN A 59 28.38 -18.58 -0.76
N PHE A 60 29.14 -17.98 -1.69
CA PHE A 60 29.66 -16.63 -1.52
C PHE A 60 28.56 -15.59 -1.30
N LEU A 61 27.49 -15.65 -2.09
CA LEU A 61 26.38 -14.70 -2.02
C LEU A 61 25.50 -14.90 -0.78
N LEU A 62 25.34 -16.13 -0.30
CA LEU A 62 24.68 -16.42 0.97
C LEU A 62 25.38 -15.72 2.15
N ASP A 63 26.72 -15.65 2.11
CA ASP A 63 27.53 -15.03 3.15
C ASP A 63 27.75 -13.52 2.93
N THR A 64 27.29 -12.97 1.79
CA THR A 64 27.48 -11.57 1.41
C THR A 64 26.22 -10.76 1.70
N THR A 65 26.33 -9.67 2.46
CA THR A 65 25.18 -8.82 2.83
C THR A 65 24.76 -7.89 1.68
N GLY A 66 23.47 -7.56 1.61
CA GLY A 66 22.94 -6.48 0.77
C GLY A 66 22.03 -6.98 -0.36
N ASP A 67 21.14 -6.10 -0.81
CA ASP A 67 20.07 -6.42 -1.77
C ASP A 67 20.59 -6.91 -3.12
N GLN A 68 21.75 -6.40 -3.56
CA GLN A 68 22.40 -6.85 -4.79
C GLN A 68 22.91 -8.29 -4.69
N ALA A 69 23.42 -8.71 -3.53
CA ALA A 69 23.84 -10.09 -3.31
C ALA A 69 22.64 -11.05 -3.36
N ALA A 70 21.50 -10.66 -2.76
CA ALA A 70 20.27 -11.43 -2.85
C ALA A 70 19.74 -11.55 -4.29
N THR A 71 19.84 -10.48 -5.08
CA THR A 71 19.44 -10.46 -6.50
C THR A 71 20.28 -11.42 -7.33
N LEU A 72 21.61 -11.36 -7.18
CA LEU A 72 22.53 -12.27 -7.86
C LEU A 72 22.36 -13.73 -7.40
N LEU A 73 21.95 -13.95 -6.15
CA LEU A 73 21.71 -15.28 -5.60
C LEU A 73 20.46 -15.90 -6.24
N LEU A 74 19.41 -15.10 -6.43
CA LEU A 74 18.23 -15.54 -7.18
C LEU A 74 18.59 -15.95 -8.61
N GLU A 75 19.38 -15.14 -9.33
CA GLU A 75 19.84 -15.50 -10.68
C GLU A 75 20.60 -16.83 -10.69
N ALA A 76 21.47 -17.04 -9.69
CA ALA A 76 22.25 -18.27 -9.55
C ALA A 76 21.38 -19.51 -9.26
N CYS A 77 20.31 -19.36 -8.48
CA CYS A 77 19.33 -20.43 -8.23
C CYS A 77 18.52 -20.75 -9.50
N LEU A 78 18.06 -19.72 -10.22
CA LEU A 78 17.23 -19.89 -11.42
C LEU A 78 18.01 -20.38 -12.64
N TYR A 79 19.35 -20.27 -12.65
CA TYR A 79 20.18 -20.74 -13.76
C TYR A 79 19.96 -22.22 -14.11
N GLN A 80 19.67 -23.07 -13.11
CA GLN A 80 19.44 -24.51 -13.30
C GLN A 80 17.94 -24.87 -13.34
N ASP A 81 17.05 -23.88 -13.27
CA ASP A 81 15.60 -24.04 -13.23
C ASP A 81 15.07 -24.94 -12.09
N ASP A 82 15.82 -25.04 -10.98
CA ASP A 82 15.53 -25.92 -9.86
C ASP A 82 14.82 -25.17 -8.72
N LEU A 83 13.51 -25.39 -8.62
CA LEU A 83 12.67 -24.76 -7.60
C LEU A 83 12.94 -25.29 -6.19
N ASP A 84 13.26 -26.58 -6.05
CA ASP A 84 13.53 -27.18 -4.75
C ASP A 84 14.81 -26.56 -4.15
N HIS A 85 15.82 -26.36 -5.00
CA HIS A 85 17.05 -25.69 -4.62
C HIS A 85 16.84 -24.22 -4.25
N LEU A 86 15.97 -23.50 -4.96
CA LEU A 86 15.58 -22.13 -4.61
C LEU A 86 14.91 -22.07 -3.22
N VAL A 87 14.01 -23.02 -2.94
CA VAL A 87 13.32 -23.13 -1.65
C VAL A 87 14.31 -23.45 -0.52
N GLU A 88 15.20 -24.42 -0.71
CA GLU A 88 16.24 -24.75 0.25
C GLU A 88 17.13 -23.53 0.54
N THR A 89 17.54 -22.81 -0.51
CA THR A 89 18.35 -21.59 -0.39
C THR A 89 17.62 -20.53 0.43
N ALA A 90 16.31 -20.36 0.25
CA ALA A 90 15.52 -19.43 1.07
C ALA A 90 15.50 -19.85 2.55
N HIS A 91 15.32 -21.14 2.85
CA HIS A 91 15.31 -21.65 4.23
C HIS A 91 16.66 -21.51 4.95
N VAL A 92 17.77 -21.61 4.24
CA VAL A 92 19.10 -21.46 4.82
C VAL A 92 19.51 -19.98 4.91
N GLY A 93 19.21 -19.20 3.87
CA GLY A 93 19.70 -17.84 3.69
C GLY A 93 18.86 -16.72 4.31
N TYR A 94 17.63 -17.00 4.80
CA TYR A 94 16.67 -15.94 5.19
C TYR A 94 17.19 -14.96 6.25
N LYS A 95 18.10 -15.38 7.14
CA LYS A 95 18.67 -14.51 8.17
C LYS A 95 19.51 -13.39 7.59
N GLN A 96 20.12 -13.65 6.43
CA GLN A 96 20.91 -12.67 5.70
C GLN A 96 20.07 -11.98 4.63
N HIS A 97 19.20 -12.75 3.96
CA HIS A 97 18.43 -12.34 2.80
C HIS A 97 16.95 -12.77 2.89
N PRO A 98 16.11 -12.08 3.67
CA PRO A 98 14.69 -12.42 3.81
C PRO A 98 13.93 -12.36 2.47
N ILE A 99 14.39 -11.56 1.50
CA ILE A 99 13.82 -11.46 0.16
C ILE A 99 13.84 -12.79 -0.62
N LEU A 100 14.70 -13.74 -0.23
CA LEU A 100 14.74 -15.07 -0.87
C LEU A 100 13.40 -15.80 -0.72
N TYR A 101 12.70 -15.64 0.42
CA TYR A 101 11.37 -16.22 0.59
C TYR A 101 10.34 -15.60 -0.36
N LEU A 102 10.38 -14.28 -0.54
CA LEU A 102 9.52 -13.57 -1.48
C LEU A 102 9.74 -14.07 -2.90
N ASN A 103 11.00 -14.16 -3.32
CA ASN A 103 11.38 -14.63 -4.64
C ASN A 103 10.95 -16.09 -4.86
N ALA A 104 11.16 -16.96 -3.87
CA ALA A 104 10.71 -18.36 -3.94
C ALA A 104 9.18 -18.44 -4.08
N CYS A 105 8.42 -17.73 -3.25
CA CYS A 105 6.95 -17.71 -3.33
C CYS A 105 6.46 -17.21 -4.69
N ALA A 106 7.10 -16.17 -5.24
CA ALA A 106 6.74 -15.61 -6.54
C ALA A 106 6.95 -16.61 -7.67
N GLN A 107 8.13 -17.27 -7.71
CA GLN A 107 8.45 -18.30 -8.70
C GLN A 107 7.54 -19.52 -8.60
N LEU A 108 7.23 -19.97 -7.39
CA LEU A 108 6.30 -21.08 -7.17
C LEU A 108 4.87 -20.72 -7.61
N LEU A 109 4.41 -19.51 -7.32
CA LEU A 109 3.08 -19.04 -7.71
C LEU A 109 2.95 -18.93 -9.24
N GLU A 110 3.95 -18.37 -9.92
CA GLU A 110 4.01 -18.23 -11.38
C GLU A 110 3.91 -19.60 -12.08
N ARG A 111 4.54 -20.63 -11.51
CA ARG A 111 4.53 -22.01 -12.03
C ARG A 111 3.36 -22.85 -11.52
N GLU A 112 2.38 -22.23 -10.87
CA GLU A 112 1.20 -22.88 -10.32
C GLU A 112 1.52 -23.97 -9.27
N ALA A 113 2.70 -23.92 -8.65
CA ALA A 113 3.13 -24.81 -7.57
C ALA A 113 2.52 -24.36 -6.22
N PHE A 114 1.19 -24.25 -6.16
CA PHE A 114 0.46 -23.60 -5.06
C PHE A 114 0.73 -24.24 -3.69
N SER A 115 0.77 -25.58 -3.60
CA SER A 115 1.02 -26.29 -2.33
C SER A 115 2.41 -25.99 -1.76
N MET A 116 3.43 -25.92 -2.62
CA MET A 116 4.78 -25.53 -2.21
C MET A 116 4.83 -24.05 -1.83
N CYS A 117 4.20 -23.16 -2.61
CA CYS A 117 4.13 -21.73 -2.31
C CYS A 117 3.49 -21.47 -0.94
N GLU A 118 2.39 -22.17 -0.63
CA GLU A 118 1.74 -22.11 0.68
C GLU A 118 2.68 -22.56 1.81
N THR A 119 3.32 -23.72 1.66
CA THR A 119 4.23 -24.29 2.66
C THR A 119 5.43 -23.38 2.95
N VAL A 120 6.07 -22.88 1.89
CA VAL A 120 7.23 -21.98 1.99
C VAL A 120 6.82 -20.64 2.59
N GLY A 121 5.69 -20.10 2.13
CA GLY A 121 5.10 -18.87 2.65
C GLY A 121 4.81 -18.94 4.15
N LEU A 122 4.11 -19.97 4.60
CA LEU A 122 3.84 -20.19 6.03
C LEU A 122 5.12 -20.33 6.85
N SER A 123 6.13 -21.01 6.31
CA SER A 123 7.44 -21.12 6.96
C SER A 123 8.08 -19.73 7.14
N ALA A 124 8.03 -18.90 6.10
CA ALA A 124 8.53 -17.53 6.16
C ALA A 124 7.77 -16.68 7.18
N LEU A 125 6.43 -16.75 7.21
CA LEU A 125 5.60 -16.02 8.17
C LEU A 125 5.91 -16.38 9.63
N ASN A 126 6.41 -17.61 9.88
CA ASN A 126 6.78 -18.10 11.20
C ASN A 126 8.20 -17.70 11.65
N VAL A 127 9.13 -17.49 10.71
CA VAL A 127 10.54 -17.19 11.05
C VAL A 127 10.92 -15.72 10.87
N LEU A 128 10.20 -14.97 10.04
CA LEU A 128 10.46 -13.55 9.80
C LEU A 128 9.77 -12.66 10.85
N PRO A 129 10.40 -11.53 11.25
CA PRO A 129 9.79 -10.57 12.16
C PRO A 129 8.44 -10.06 11.66
N GLU A 130 7.45 -9.95 12.56
CA GLU A 130 6.07 -9.55 12.20
C GLU A 130 5.99 -8.16 11.58
N ASN A 131 6.90 -7.26 11.93
CA ASN A 131 6.95 -5.88 11.44
C ASN A 131 7.75 -5.73 10.14
N LEU A 132 8.25 -6.80 9.52
CA LEU A 132 9.05 -6.71 8.30
C LEU A 132 8.15 -6.55 7.06
N ILE A 133 8.30 -5.50 6.26
CA ILE A 133 7.40 -5.22 5.12
C ILE A 133 7.37 -6.39 4.11
N ILE A 134 8.52 -6.97 3.78
CA ILE A 134 8.61 -8.13 2.88
C ILE A 134 7.78 -9.33 3.36
N ARG A 135 7.62 -9.50 4.69
CA ARG A 135 6.77 -10.56 5.25
C ARG A 135 5.31 -10.38 4.82
N GLY A 136 4.84 -9.14 4.66
CA GLY A 136 3.50 -8.84 4.15
C GLY A 136 3.33 -9.17 2.67
N GLU A 137 4.37 -8.91 1.86
CA GLU A 137 4.37 -9.31 0.45
C GLU A 137 4.37 -10.84 0.30
N ILE A 138 5.15 -11.54 1.11
CA ILE A 138 5.11 -13.01 1.18
C ILE A 138 3.70 -13.48 1.55
N ALA A 139 3.08 -12.90 2.60
CA ALA A 139 1.72 -13.24 2.99
C ALA A 139 0.73 -13.07 1.83
N ASN A 140 0.88 -12.04 1.00
CA ASN A 140 0.02 -11.83 -0.17
C ASN A 140 0.16 -12.94 -1.23
N LEU A 141 1.38 -13.41 -1.49
CA LEU A 141 1.62 -14.53 -2.42
C LEU A 141 1.12 -15.85 -1.84
N THR A 142 1.38 -16.11 -0.56
CA THR A 142 0.87 -17.27 0.18
C THR A 142 -0.65 -17.31 0.14
N ARG A 143 -1.31 -16.17 0.39
CA ARG A 143 -2.76 -16.02 0.29
C ARG A 143 -3.28 -16.36 -1.10
N ALA A 144 -2.61 -15.88 -2.14
CA ALA A 144 -3.01 -16.18 -3.52
C ALA A 144 -2.93 -17.69 -3.82
N ALA A 145 -1.89 -18.37 -3.35
CA ALA A 145 -1.76 -19.82 -3.44
C ALA A 145 -2.84 -20.56 -2.62
N ALA A 146 -3.04 -20.18 -1.36
CA ALA A 146 -4.04 -20.78 -0.47
C ALA A 146 -5.47 -20.62 -1.01
N ALA A 147 -5.78 -19.47 -1.63
CA ALA A 147 -7.06 -19.25 -2.29
C ALA A 147 -7.29 -20.22 -3.47
N LYS A 148 -6.22 -20.59 -4.22
CA LYS A 148 -6.31 -21.60 -5.29
C LYS A 148 -6.53 -23.02 -4.74
N LEU A 149 -6.05 -23.27 -3.52
CA LEU A 149 -6.23 -24.53 -2.80
C LEU A 149 -7.53 -24.59 -1.97
N ALA A 150 -8.28 -23.49 -1.90
CA ALA A 150 -9.47 -23.32 -1.06
C ALA A 150 -9.20 -23.50 0.46
N HIS A 151 -7.99 -23.17 0.92
CA HIS A 151 -7.60 -23.18 2.33
C HIS A 151 -7.91 -21.82 3.00
N GLN A 152 -9.18 -21.62 3.38
CA GLN A 152 -9.66 -20.32 3.87
C GLN A 152 -9.00 -19.88 5.20
N ASP A 153 -8.67 -20.81 6.08
CA ASP A 153 -7.97 -20.54 7.34
C ASP A 153 -6.59 -19.89 7.10
N ILE A 154 -5.88 -20.35 6.07
CA ILE A 154 -4.59 -19.79 5.68
C ILE A 154 -4.77 -18.42 5.00
N VAL A 155 -5.84 -18.26 4.19
CA VAL A 155 -6.18 -16.95 3.61
C VAL A 155 -6.40 -15.91 4.72
N ASP A 156 -7.16 -16.27 5.76
CA ASP A 156 -7.46 -15.40 6.90
C ASP A 156 -6.19 -15.06 7.70
N GLN A 157 -5.32 -16.05 7.94
CA GLN A 157 -4.02 -15.86 8.59
C GLN A 157 -3.14 -14.89 7.80
N CYS A 158 -3.10 -15.02 6.46
CA CYS A 158 -2.29 -14.16 5.62
C CYS A 158 -2.79 -12.71 5.60
N TYR A 159 -4.10 -12.47 5.67
CA TYR A 159 -4.63 -11.11 5.82
C TYR A 159 -4.16 -10.44 7.11
N LYS A 160 -4.20 -11.17 8.24
CA LYS A 160 -3.68 -10.68 9.53
C LYS A 160 -2.16 -10.40 9.45
N ALA A 161 -1.39 -11.32 8.88
CA ALA A 161 0.06 -11.17 8.71
C ALA A 161 0.43 -9.99 7.80
N ALA A 162 -0.30 -9.76 6.71
CA ALA A 162 -0.08 -8.64 5.81
C ALA A 162 -0.27 -7.29 6.50
N PHE A 163 -1.32 -7.14 7.31
CA PHE A 163 -1.57 -5.90 8.04
C PHE A 163 -0.52 -5.61 9.13
N GLN A 164 -0.08 -6.64 9.85
CA GLN A 164 1.00 -6.50 10.86
C GLN A 164 2.33 -6.07 10.21
N SER A 165 2.61 -6.60 9.02
CA SER A 165 3.84 -6.38 8.28
C SER A 165 3.87 -5.05 7.53
N GLU A 166 2.73 -4.59 7.01
CA GLU A 166 2.58 -3.32 6.31
C GLU A 166 1.17 -2.76 6.58
N SER A 167 1.05 -1.80 7.49
CA SER A 167 -0.26 -1.30 7.96
C SER A 167 -0.87 -0.27 7.02
N THR A 168 -1.17 -0.69 5.79
CA THR A 168 -1.86 0.13 4.79
C THR A 168 -3.38 0.09 4.96
N LEU A 169 -4.08 1.06 4.36
CA LEU A 169 -5.53 1.06 4.32
C LEU A 169 -6.10 -0.14 3.54
N THR A 170 -5.42 -0.58 2.48
CA THR A 170 -5.78 -1.80 1.73
C THR A 170 -5.71 -3.04 2.64
N ASN A 171 -4.64 -3.18 3.44
CA ASN A 171 -4.53 -4.29 4.38
C ASN A 171 -5.52 -4.17 5.55
N PHE A 172 -5.92 -2.96 5.94
CA PHE A 172 -7.00 -2.78 6.91
C PHE A 172 -8.34 -3.30 6.37
N PHE A 173 -8.72 -2.95 5.14
CA PHE A 173 -9.99 -3.41 4.56
C PHE A 173 -10.03 -4.92 4.37
N ASN A 174 -8.89 -5.54 4.05
CA ASN A 174 -8.76 -7.00 4.07
C ASN A 174 -9.20 -7.64 5.42
N LEU A 175 -8.92 -6.98 6.55
CA LEU A 175 -9.39 -7.46 7.87
C LEU A 175 -10.92 -7.35 8.04
N CYS A 176 -11.57 -6.45 7.31
CA CYS A 176 -13.03 -6.30 7.33
C CYS A 176 -13.75 -7.48 6.66
N HIS A 177 -13.07 -8.22 5.77
CA HIS A 177 -13.61 -9.43 5.15
C HIS A 177 -13.57 -10.66 6.05
N LEU A 178 -12.87 -10.59 7.19
CA LEU A 178 -12.71 -11.72 8.10
C LEU A 178 -13.96 -11.94 8.96
N PRO A 179 -14.25 -13.19 9.40
CA PRO A 179 -15.38 -13.48 10.29
C PRO A 179 -15.36 -12.69 11.62
N GLU A 180 -14.16 -12.39 12.14
CA GLU A 180 -13.90 -11.67 13.40
C GLU A 180 -13.62 -10.17 13.15
N SER A 181 -14.20 -9.59 12.11
CA SER A 181 -13.85 -8.23 11.66
C SER A 181 -14.05 -7.15 12.71
N LYS A 182 -15.05 -7.27 13.60
CA LYS A 182 -15.27 -6.27 14.67
C LYS A 182 -14.12 -6.25 15.67
N GLU A 183 -13.68 -7.42 16.12
CA GLU A 183 -12.56 -7.57 17.04
C GLU A 183 -11.25 -7.11 16.38
N ASN A 184 -11.06 -7.45 15.10
CA ASN A 184 -9.89 -7.01 14.33
C ASN A 184 -9.85 -5.48 14.19
N ILE A 185 -10.96 -4.82 13.83
CA ILE A 185 -11.06 -3.36 13.70
C ILE A 185 -10.76 -2.67 15.04
N GLN A 186 -11.23 -3.21 16.16
CA GLN A 186 -10.92 -2.67 17.48
C GLN A 186 -9.45 -2.83 17.86
N ALA A 187 -8.84 -3.97 17.53
CA ALA A 187 -7.42 -4.23 17.78
C ALA A 187 -6.52 -3.28 16.96
N VAL A 188 -6.92 -2.94 15.73
CA VAL A 188 -6.20 -1.98 14.86
C VAL A 188 -5.97 -0.65 15.57
N ALA A 189 -6.98 -0.11 16.25
CA ALA A 189 -6.85 1.17 16.95
C ALA A 189 -5.68 1.15 17.95
N THR A 190 -5.58 0.08 18.74
CA THR A 190 -4.53 -0.04 19.75
C THR A 190 -3.16 -0.27 19.11
N TYR A 191 -3.11 -1.12 18.08
CA TYR A 191 -1.89 -1.45 17.36
C TYR A 191 -1.28 -0.23 16.67
N VAL A 192 -2.09 0.56 15.95
CA VAL A 192 -1.64 1.74 15.19
C VAL A 192 -1.02 2.81 16.09
N THR A 193 -1.54 2.99 17.30
CA THR A 193 -0.94 3.93 18.28
C THR A 193 0.47 3.49 18.70
N GLN A 194 0.75 2.18 18.73
CA GLN A 194 2.03 1.62 19.16
C GLN A 194 3.08 1.56 18.03
N LEU A 195 2.66 1.72 16.78
CA LEU A 195 3.59 1.69 15.64
C LEU A 195 4.60 2.83 15.70
N PRO A 196 5.87 2.60 15.30
CA PRO A 196 6.85 3.65 15.13
C PRO A 196 6.33 4.76 14.19
N GLU A 197 6.68 6.00 14.49
CA GLU A 197 6.44 7.09 13.54
C GLU A 197 7.55 7.10 12.49
N GLN A 198 7.15 7.24 11.23
CA GLN A 198 8.08 7.24 10.10
C GLN A 198 9.06 8.43 10.19
N GLU A 199 10.36 8.14 10.23
CA GLU A 199 11.38 9.20 10.22
C GLU A 199 11.54 9.79 8.82
N VAL A 200 11.64 11.12 8.72
CA VAL A 200 11.66 11.87 7.45
C VAL A 200 12.94 11.62 6.61
N PHE A 201 13.90 10.85 7.12
CA PHE A 201 15.18 10.62 6.46
C PHE A 201 15.70 9.20 6.65
N ASP A 202 15.32 8.29 5.75
CA ASP A 202 16.17 7.14 5.47
C ASP A 202 16.83 7.34 4.09
N ARG A 203 18.09 7.78 4.10
CA ARG A 203 18.91 7.93 2.89
C ARG A 203 19.60 6.62 2.51
N ASP A 204 19.46 5.56 3.29
CA ASP A 204 20.20 4.33 3.07
C ASP A 204 19.38 3.37 2.19
N ASN A 205 19.52 3.53 0.87
CA ASN A 205 18.82 2.69 -0.10
C ASN A 205 19.30 1.22 -0.11
N ASN A 206 20.33 0.86 0.66
CA ASN A 206 21.05 -0.40 0.52
C ASN A 206 20.46 -1.62 1.27
N HIS A 207 19.39 -1.42 2.06
CA HIS A 207 18.76 -2.48 2.87
C HIS A 207 17.24 -2.47 2.75
N GLN A 208 16.72 -2.36 1.52
CA GLN A 208 15.26 -2.35 1.27
C GLN A 208 14.59 -3.61 1.82
N GLN A 209 15.31 -4.74 1.79
CA GLN A 209 14.76 -6.01 2.27
C GLN A 209 14.53 -6.09 3.79
N TRP A 210 15.07 -5.14 4.56
CA TRP A 210 14.92 -5.05 6.02
C TRP A 210 13.98 -3.94 6.48
N LYS A 211 13.29 -3.29 5.55
CA LYS A 211 12.32 -2.23 5.90
C LYS A 211 11.25 -2.75 6.84
N THR A 212 11.04 -2.00 7.92
CA THR A 212 10.03 -2.31 8.93
C THR A 212 8.81 -1.42 8.81
N ASN A 213 7.68 -1.91 9.29
CA ASN A 213 6.42 -1.21 9.36
C ASN A 213 6.52 0.01 10.27
N ASP A 214 6.42 1.19 9.68
CA ASP A 214 6.23 2.46 10.34
C ASP A 214 5.07 3.21 9.66
N LEU A 215 4.56 4.25 10.32
CA LEU A 215 3.51 5.09 9.74
C LEU A 215 3.76 6.56 10.04
N SER A 216 3.52 7.40 9.05
CA SER A 216 3.35 8.84 9.28
C SER A 216 2.18 9.10 10.23
N GLN A 217 2.21 10.20 10.98
CA GLN A 217 1.09 10.58 11.85
C GLN A 217 -0.23 10.69 11.07
N LYS A 218 -0.20 11.21 9.84
CA LYS A 218 -1.39 11.29 8.97
C LYS A 218 -1.99 9.91 8.70
N ASN A 219 -1.17 8.91 8.40
CA ASN A 219 -1.66 7.55 8.13
C ASN A 219 -2.17 6.87 9.40
N LYS A 220 -1.58 7.17 10.57
CA LYS A 220 -2.14 6.76 11.86
C LYS A 220 -3.53 7.34 12.08
N ASP A 221 -3.72 8.64 11.85
CA ASP A 221 -4.99 9.33 12.00
C ASP A 221 -6.07 8.75 11.05
N ILE A 222 -5.69 8.43 9.80
CA ILE A 222 -6.57 7.76 8.83
C ILE A 222 -7.01 6.39 9.35
N LEU A 223 -6.08 5.55 9.81
CA LEU A 223 -6.45 4.23 10.36
C LEU A 223 -7.25 4.35 11.65
N HIS A 224 -6.98 5.37 12.48
CA HIS A 224 -7.78 5.67 13.66
C HIS A 224 -9.22 5.99 13.28
N PHE A 225 -9.44 6.82 12.25
CA PHE A 225 -10.77 7.07 11.68
C PHE A 225 -11.46 5.75 11.31
N PHE A 226 -10.82 4.91 10.50
CA PHE A 226 -11.40 3.63 10.09
C PHE A 226 -11.57 2.62 11.24
N SER A 227 -10.80 2.74 12.31
CA SER A 227 -10.98 1.93 13.53
C SER A 227 -12.10 2.41 14.45
N GLY A 228 -12.83 3.48 14.06
CA GLY A 228 -13.97 4.01 14.80
C GLY A 228 -13.66 5.12 15.79
N LYS A 229 -12.43 5.67 15.79
CA LYS A 229 -12.02 6.81 16.63
C LYS A 229 -12.52 8.15 16.09
N PHE A 230 -13.79 8.23 15.71
CA PHE A 230 -14.34 9.39 15.02
C PHE A 230 -14.30 10.67 15.84
N ASP A 231 -14.59 10.59 17.14
CA ASP A 231 -14.57 11.76 18.03
C ASP A 231 -13.16 12.33 18.19
N ASP A 232 -12.16 11.47 18.37
CA ASP A 232 -10.76 11.90 18.49
C ASP A 232 -10.31 12.64 17.21
N ILE A 233 -10.63 12.08 16.03
CA ILE A 233 -10.29 12.68 14.73
C ILE A 233 -11.07 13.97 14.46
N TYR A 234 -12.35 14.00 14.86
CA TYR A 234 -13.18 15.19 14.79
C TYR A 234 -12.60 16.33 15.64
N GLU A 235 -12.25 16.05 16.89
CA GLU A 235 -11.68 17.04 17.82
C GLU A 235 -10.33 17.57 17.30
N GLN A 236 -9.47 16.70 16.79
CA GLN A 236 -8.22 17.10 16.14
C GLN A 236 -8.47 18.10 14.99
N CYS A 237 -9.44 17.80 14.12
CA CYS A 237 -9.83 18.71 13.04
C CYS A 237 -10.42 20.04 13.53
N GLN A 238 -11.05 20.09 14.70
CA GLN A 238 -11.55 21.35 15.26
C GLN A 238 -10.43 22.25 15.81
N THR A 239 -9.39 21.65 16.39
CA THR A 239 -8.27 22.40 16.98
C THR A 239 -7.39 23.04 15.92
N ASP A 240 -7.33 22.44 14.74
CA ASP A 240 -6.65 23.00 13.60
C ASP A 240 -7.42 24.20 13.04
N LYS A 241 -6.73 25.34 12.94
CA LYS A 241 -7.31 26.62 12.49
C LYS A 241 -7.05 26.91 11.02
N GLU A 242 -6.28 26.07 10.32
CA GLU A 242 -5.99 26.30 8.92
C GLU A 242 -7.26 26.08 8.07
N PRO A 243 -7.53 26.96 7.07
CA PRO A 243 -8.63 26.79 6.14
C PRO A 243 -8.40 25.57 5.23
N LEU A 244 -9.44 24.75 5.05
CA LEU A 244 -9.49 23.70 4.03
C LEU A 244 -9.16 24.25 2.64
N GLY A 245 -8.01 23.89 2.05
CA GLY A 245 -7.76 24.22 0.64
C GLY A 245 -6.32 24.25 0.16
N TRP A 246 -5.32 24.09 1.04
CA TRP A 246 -3.91 24.20 0.68
C TRP A 246 -3.10 23.03 1.23
N GLY A 247 -3.19 21.85 0.60
CA GLY A 247 -2.15 20.82 0.50
C GLY A 247 -1.53 20.26 1.80
N HIS A 248 -1.68 18.94 1.98
CA HIS A 248 -1.10 18.09 3.04
C HIS A 248 -1.79 18.10 4.41
N ASP A 249 -2.78 18.96 4.63
CA ASP A 249 -3.61 18.97 5.84
C ASP A 249 -4.53 17.74 5.92
N LEU A 250 -4.60 17.13 7.12
CA LEU A 250 -5.47 16.02 7.49
C LEU A 250 -6.94 16.29 7.11
N LYS A 251 -7.41 17.55 7.25
CA LYS A 251 -8.81 17.91 6.92
C LYS A 251 -9.17 17.68 5.46
N GLU A 252 -8.22 17.81 4.53
CA GLU A 252 -8.50 17.60 3.11
C GLU A 252 -8.94 16.16 2.81
N VAL A 253 -8.54 15.20 3.65
CA VAL A 253 -8.90 13.80 3.55
C VAL A 253 -10.08 13.47 4.47
N VAL A 254 -10.03 13.94 5.72
CA VAL A 254 -10.99 13.57 6.76
C VAL A 254 -12.40 14.12 6.49
N VAL A 255 -12.54 15.34 5.98
CA VAL A 255 -13.87 15.90 5.66
C VAL A 255 -14.60 15.06 4.60
N PRO A 256 -14.00 14.71 3.45
CA PRO A 256 -14.55 13.72 2.53
C PRO A 256 -14.89 12.37 3.18
N LEU A 257 -14.01 11.85 4.05
CA LEU A 257 -14.26 10.57 4.73
C LEU A 257 -15.49 10.63 5.64
N PHE A 258 -15.68 11.71 6.42
CA PHE A 258 -16.88 11.89 7.24
C PHE A 258 -18.16 11.99 6.37
N ILE A 259 -18.08 12.62 5.20
CA ILE A 259 -19.22 12.65 4.25
C ILE A 259 -19.56 11.22 3.80
N LEU A 260 -18.57 10.42 3.40
CA LEU A 260 -18.78 9.02 2.97
C LEU A 260 -19.30 8.13 4.11
N LEU A 261 -18.77 8.33 5.32
CA LEU A 261 -19.19 7.63 6.53
C LEU A 261 -20.67 7.88 6.83
N LEU A 262 -21.10 9.14 6.78
CA LEU A 262 -22.43 9.54 7.19
C LEU A 262 -23.50 9.34 6.12
N ASN A 263 -23.12 9.26 4.84
CA ASN A 263 -24.08 9.00 3.77
C ASN A 263 -24.75 7.63 3.97
N GLN A 264 -26.08 7.56 4.02
CA GLN A 264 -26.80 6.30 4.26
C GLN A 264 -27.05 5.49 2.98
N ASP A 265 -26.81 6.08 1.80
CA ASP A 265 -26.96 5.39 0.53
C ASP A 265 -25.74 4.51 0.25
N ASN A 266 -25.98 3.20 0.21
CA ASN A 266 -24.97 2.21 -0.19
C ASN A 266 -24.81 2.11 -1.72
N ASN A 267 -25.57 2.89 -2.49
CA ASN A 267 -25.48 2.92 -3.94
C ASN A 267 -24.33 3.83 -4.39
N LEU A 268 -23.51 3.31 -5.30
CA LEU A 268 -22.34 3.99 -5.86
C LEU A 268 -22.76 5.20 -6.72
N SER A 269 -22.87 6.38 -6.13
CA SER A 269 -23.20 7.60 -6.88
C SER A 269 -21.99 8.12 -7.67
N LYS A 270 -22.23 8.82 -8.78
CA LYS A 270 -21.17 9.49 -9.54
C LYS A 270 -20.40 10.50 -8.67
N VAL A 271 -21.08 11.16 -7.74
CA VAL A 271 -20.48 12.13 -6.82
C VAL A 271 -19.56 11.43 -5.83
N GLN A 272 -19.98 10.31 -5.25
CA GLN A 272 -19.16 9.49 -4.36
C GLN A 272 -17.92 8.94 -5.06
N GLN A 273 -18.05 8.47 -6.31
CA GLN A 273 -16.91 8.02 -7.12
C GLN A 273 -15.90 9.15 -7.32
N LEU A 274 -16.36 10.32 -7.78
CA LEU A 274 -15.50 11.49 -8.00
C LEU A 274 -14.84 11.98 -6.71
N LEU A 275 -15.55 11.95 -5.58
CA LEU A 275 -15.01 12.31 -4.27
C LEU A 275 -13.92 11.33 -3.86
N SER A 276 -14.18 10.04 -4.01
CA SER A 276 -13.24 8.95 -3.69
C SER A 276 -11.97 9.04 -4.55
N SER A 277 -12.10 9.22 -5.86
CA SER A 277 -10.95 9.36 -6.77
C SER A 277 -10.00 10.51 -6.39
N ARG A 278 -10.48 11.51 -5.64
CA ARG A 278 -9.63 12.62 -5.16
C ARG A 278 -8.85 12.31 -3.90
N ILE A 279 -9.33 11.38 -3.08
CA ILE A 279 -8.73 11.08 -1.78
C ILE A 279 -7.93 9.78 -1.78
N ILE A 280 -8.20 8.82 -2.68
CA ILE A 280 -7.51 7.51 -2.68
C ILE A 280 -5.98 7.63 -2.75
N TYR A 281 -5.44 8.57 -3.52
CA TYR A 281 -3.99 8.80 -3.58
C TYR A 281 -3.42 9.28 -2.24
N GLN A 282 -4.15 10.16 -1.54
CA GLN A 282 -3.74 10.66 -0.22
C GLN A 282 -3.94 9.63 0.90
N LEU A 283 -4.77 8.63 0.66
CA LEU A 283 -5.00 7.48 1.53
C LEU A 283 -4.02 6.34 1.26
N GLU A 284 -3.14 6.48 0.25
CA GLU A 284 -2.23 5.44 -0.24
C GLU A 284 -2.96 4.12 -0.56
N TYR A 285 -4.23 4.22 -0.96
CA TYR A 285 -5.04 3.07 -1.33
C TYR A 285 -4.64 2.58 -2.71
N LYS A 286 -4.26 1.30 -2.83
CA LYS A 286 -3.57 0.73 -4.00
C LYS A 286 -4.51 0.26 -5.14
N ASP A 287 -5.80 0.65 -5.13
CA ASP A 287 -6.82 0.20 -6.10
C ASP A 287 -7.76 1.35 -6.53
N THR A 288 -8.80 1.03 -7.30
CA THR A 288 -9.75 1.98 -7.90
C THR A 288 -10.68 2.63 -6.86
N ALA A 289 -11.27 3.78 -7.24
CA ALA A 289 -12.27 4.45 -6.40
C ALA A 289 -13.53 3.59 -6.20
N GLU A 290 -13.88 2.77 -7.19
CA GLU A 290 -14.99 1.82 -7.13
C GLU A 290 -14.73 0.73 -6.09
N ASN A 291 -13.53 0.13 -6.10
CA ASN A 291 -13.15 -0.88 -5.11
C ASN A 291 -13.05 -0.26 -3.70
N PHE A 292 -12.49 0.95 -3.59
CA PHE A 292 -12.49 1.69 -2.33
C PHE A 292 -13.90 1.90 -1.77
N LEU A 293 -14.87 2.28 -2.61
CA LEU A 293 -16.25 2.47 -2.16
C LEU A 293 -16.93 1.15 -1.77
N ALA A 294 -16.61 0.04 -2.44
CA ALA A 294 -17.08 -1.28 -2.05
C ALA A 294 -16.53 -1.69 -0.67
N ASP A 295 -15.24 -1.44 -0.43
CA ASP A 295 -14.59 -1.69 0.86
C ASP A 295 -15.17 -0.80 1.96
N VAL A 296 -15.40 0.48 1.69
CA VAL A 296 -16.06 1.42 2.62
C VAL A 296 -17.48 0.95 2.95
N ALA A 297 -18.25 0.49 1.95
CA ALA A 297 -19.60 -0.02 2.17
C ALA A 297 -19.59 -1.26 3.07
N LEU A 298 -18.66 -2.20 2.85
CA LEU A 298 -18.46 -3.36 3.71
C LEU A 298 -18.10 -2.93 5.13
N TRP A 299 -17.08 -2.09 5.27
CA TRP A 299 -16.59 -1.60 6.56
C TRP A 299 -17.69 -0.92 7.38
N LYS A 300 -18.57 -0.14 6.74
CA LYS A 300 -19.68 0.55 7.42
C LYS A 300 -20.66 -0.40 8.12
N HIS A 301 -20.76 -1.68 7.71
CA HIS A 301 -21.56 -2.67 8.43
C HIS A 301 -21.01 -3.01 9.82
N HIS A 302 -19.74 -2.71 10.08
CA HIS A 302 -19.07 -2.95 11.36
C HIS A 302 -19.07 -1.71 12.27
N VAL A 303 -19.51 -0.57 11.75
CA VAL A 303 -19.49 0.72 12.45
C VAL A 303 -20.86 1.07 13.00
N THR A 304 -20.89 1.69 14.18
CA THR A 304 -22.10 2.28 14.75
C THR A 304 -21.79 3.65 15.31
N ILE A 305 -22.62 4.64 14.96
CA ILE A 305 -22.47 6.03 15.41
C ILE A 305 -23.79 6.44 16.06
N GLU A 306 -23.69 7.05 17.23
CA GLU A 306 -24.86 7.58 17.95
C GLU A 306 -25.49 8.74 17.18
N LYS A 307 -26.82 8.89 17.30
CA LYS A 307 -27.58 9.90 16.55
C LYS A 307 -27.13 11.32 16.89
N GLU A 308 -26.79 11.57 18.14
CA GLU A 308 -26.25 12.83 18.64
C GLU A 308 -24.93 13.16 17.96
N ALA A 309 -24.03 12.18 17.82
CA ALA A 309 -22.76 12.33 17.12
C ALA A 309 -22.96 12.58 15.62
N VAL A 310 -23.89 11.86 14.97
CA VAL A 310 -24.26 12.09 13.56
C VAL A 310 -24.69 13.55 13.34
N ASN A 311 -25.59 14.07 14.17
CA ASN A 311 -26.07 15.44 14.05
C ASN A 311 -24.93 16.46 14.24
N ARG A 312 -24.05 16.21 15.22
CA ARG A 312 -22.87 17.02 15.49
C ARG A 312 -21.94 17.07 14.27
N TYR A 313 -21.59 15.91 13.72
CA TYR A 313 -20.71 15.83 12.56
C TYR A 313 -21.35 16.46 11.31
N ILE A 314 -22.64 16.26 11.05
CA ILE A 314 -23.34 16.91 9.93
C ILE A 314 -23.28 18.43 10.05
N SER A 315 -23.46 18.95 11.26
CA SER A 315 -23.44 20.40 11.51
C SER A 315 -22.05 20.98 11.24
N TRP A 316 -21.02 20.30 11.73
CA TRP A 316 -19.63 20.65 11.44
C TRP A 316 -19.29 20.55 9.96
N LEU A 317 -19.71 19.50 9.25
CA LEU A 317 -19.49 19.35 7.81
C LEU A 317 -20.08 20.51 7.01
N LYS A 318 -21.25 21.03 7.39
CA LYS A 318 -21.83 22.22 6.75
C LYS A 318 -20.91 23.43 6.91
N GLU A 319 -20.42 23.68 8.12
CA GLU A 319 -19.49 24.79 8.39
C GLU A 319 -18.18 24.66 7.61
N GLU A 320 -17.62 23.45 7.53
CA GLU A 320 -16.38 23.21 6.78
C GLU A 320 -16.58 23.35 5.26
N VAL A 321 -17.73 22.91 4.74
CA VAL A 321 -18.10 23.12 3.33
C VAL A 321 -18.33 24.61 3.04
N ASP A 322 -18.97 25.35 3.93
CA ASP A 322 -19.15 26.80 3.82
C ASP A 322 -17.80 27.52 3.77
N LYS A 323 -16.91 27.25 4.74
CA LYS A 323 -15.56 27.83 4.80
C LYS A 323 -14.78 27.54 3.52
N LYS A 324 -14.71 26.27 3.10
CA LYS A 324 -14.00 25.87 1.88
C LYS A 324 -14.57 26.54 0.63
N THR A 325 -15.89 26.66 0.56
CA THR A 325 -16.56 27.30 -0.57
C THR A 325 -16.26 28.80 -0.61
N GLU A 326 -16.28 29.50 0.51
CA GLU A 326 -15.95 30.93 0.55
C GLU A 326 -14.47 31.15 0.20
N THR A 327 -13.55 30.37 0.77
CA THR A 327 -12.12 30.44 0.43
C THR A 327 -11.91 30.20 -1.06
N ILE A 328 -12.51 29.17 -1.66
CA ILE A 328 -12.29 28.86 -3.08
C ILE A 328 -13.05 29.83 -4.00
N VAL A 329 -14.36 29.95 -3.81
CA VAL A 329 -15.29 30.61 -4.74
C VAL A 329 -15.38 32.10 -4.46
N GLY A 330 -15.45 32.48 -3.19
CA GLY A 330 -15.44 33.87 -2.73
C GLY A 330 -14.19 34.60 -3.22
N GLU A 331 -13.01 34.08 -2.88
CA GLU A 331 -11.71 34.64 -3.26
C GLU A 331 -11.38 34.50 -4.77
N GLY A 332 -12.12 33.66 -5.50
CA GLY A 332 -12.05 33.61 -6.95
C GLY A 332 -11.01 32.64 -7.53
N HIS A 333 -10.65 31.59 -6.79
CA HIS A 333 -9.76 30.50 -7.22
C HIS A 333 -10.44 29.60 -8.26
N ARG A 334 -10.68 30.15 -9.45
CA ARG A 334 -11.49 29.52 -10.52
C ARG A 334 -11.04 28.12 -10.93
N LYS A 335 -9.74 27.80 -10.81
CA LYS A 335 -9.16 26.48 -11.11
C LYS A 335 -9.47 25.41 -10.06
N SER A 336 -10.20 25.76 -9.00
CA SER A 336 -10.55 24.85 -7.89
C SER A 336 -12.04 24.86 -7.57
N TYR A 337 -12.86 25.51 -8.39
CA TYR A 337 -14.32 25.57 -8.21
C TYR A 337 -14.96 24.18 -8.24
N ASP A 338 -14.41 23.28 -9.04
CA ASP A 338 -14.77 21.86 -9.07
C ASP A 338 -14.60 21.20 -7.71
N LYS A 339 -13.58 21.57 -6.92
CA LYS A 339 -13.34 21.04 -5.57
C LYS A 339 -14.46 21.44 -4.61
N ALA A 340 -14.86 22.71 -4.63
CA ALA A 340 -15.96 23.20 -3.80
C ALA A 340 -17.30 22.59 -4.24
N ALA A 341 -17.59 22.59 -5.55
CA ALA A 341 -18.84 22.06 -6.10
C ALA A 341 -19.03 20.57 -5.78
N LEU A 342 -17.96 19.77 -5.89
CA LEU A 342 -18.00 18.35 -5.57
C LEU A 342 -18.30 18.09 -4.09
N LEU A 343 -17.66 18.86 -3.19
CA LEU A 343 -17.87 18.69 -1.75
C LEU A 343 -19.30 19.09 -1.34
N ILE A 344 -19.84 20.17 -1.93
CA ILE A 344 -21.24 20.57 -1.75
C ILE A 344 -22.19 19.46 -2.23
N ALA A 345 -21.94 18.90 -3.43
CA ALA A 345 -22.78 17.84 -3.98
C ALA A 345 -22.77 16.59 -3.09
N ALA A 346 -21.61 16.20 -2.57
CA ALA A 346 -21.47 15.02 -1.71
C ALA A 346 -22.14 15.22 -0.33
N LEU A 347 -21.99 16.42 0.25
CA LEU A 347 -22.73 16.80 1.46
C LEU A 347 -24.24 16.79 1.19
N ALA A 348 -24.69 17.31 0.04
CA ALA A 348 -26.09 17.32 -0.33
C ALA A 348 -26.68 15.91 -0.43
N GLU A 349 -25.98 14.96 -1.05
CA GLU A 349 -26.40 13.54 -1.07
C GLU A 349 -26.52 12.97 0.35
N THR A 350 -25.55 13.28 1.22
CA THR A 350 -25.59 12.88 2.63
C THR A 350 -26.82 13.46 3.33
N LEU A 351 -27.12 14.75 3.16
CA LEU A 351 -28.30 15.37 3.77
C LEU A 351 -29.63 14.80 3.23
N VAL A 352 -29.69 14.44 1.95
CA VAL A 352 -30.85 13.74 1.37
C VAL A 352 -31.03 12.37 2.01
N SER A 353 -29.95 11.59 2.14
CA SER A 353 -30.01 10.25 2.73
C SER A 353 -30.52 10.25 4.18
N HIS A 354 -30.29 11.34 4.93
CA HIS A 354 -30.83 11.55 6.28
C HIS A 354 -32.22 12.23 6.32
N GLY A 355 -32.83 12.53 5.16
CA GLY A 355 -34.12 13.21 5.07
C GLY A 355 -34.11 14.68 5.54
N LEU A 356 -32.94 15.32 5.59
CA LEU A 356 -32.77 16.70 6.04
C LEU A 356 -33.08 17.72 4.93
N ILE A 357 -32.96 17.31 3.66
CA ILE A 357 -33.37 18.09 2.48
C ILE A 357 -34.05 17.16 1.47
N ASN A 358 -34.93 17.73 0.64
CA ASN A 358 -35.73 16.94 -0.30
C ASN A 358 -34.97 16.50 -1.55
N SER A 359 -33.92 17.24 -1.93
CA SER A 359 -33.13 16.95 -3.13
C SER A 359 -31.75 17.55 -3.03
N LYS A 360 -30.80 16.92 -3.74
CA LYS A 360 -29.43 17.42 -3.93
C LYS A 360 -29.42 18.84 -4.51
N ASP A 361 -30.33 19.12 -5.45
CA ASP A 361 -30.51 20.43 -6.07
C ASP A 361 -30.75 21.55 -5.06
N THR A 362 -31.42 21.25 -3.95
CA THR A 362 -31.76 22.26 -2.92
C THR A 362 -30.50 22.94 -2.39
N LEU A 363 -29.45 22.17 -2.06
CA LEU A 363 -28.21 22.72 -1.54
C LEU A 363 -27.34 23.32 -2.65
N LEU A 364 -27.25 22.67 -3.82
CA LEU A 364 -26.49 23.21 -4.95
C LEU A 364 -27.03 24.56 -5.41
N ASP A 365 -28.35 24.70 -5.53
CA ASP A 365 -28.96 25.96 -5.96
C ASP A 365 -28.80 27.06 -4.90
N HIS A 366 -28.77 26.72 -3.61
CA HIS A 366 -28.42 27.67 -2.54
C HIS A 366 -27.03 28.30 -2.77
N TYR A 367 -25.98 27.49 -2.92
CA TYR A 367 -24.63 28.04 -3.17
C TYR A 367 -24.51 28.77 -4.52
N LYS A 368 -25.24 28.32 -5.56
CA LYS A 368 -25.31 29.05 -6.84
C LYS A 368 -25.96 30.43 -6.70
N GLN A 369 -26.90 30.61 -5.78
CA GLN A 369 -27.50 31.91 -5.48
C GLN A 369 -26.55 32.80 -4.68
N VAL A 370 -25.92 32.27 -3.63
CA VAL A 370 -24.89 32.97 -2.84
C VAL A 370 -23.77 33.50 -3.75
N HIS A 371 -23.27 32.66 -4.66
CA HIS A 371 -22.25 33.03 -5.64
C HIS A 371 -22.84 33.33 -7.04
N SER A 372 -23.93 34.09 -7.09
CA SER A 372 -24.70 34.35 -8.33
C SER A 372 -23.88 34.88 -9.51
N ARG A 373 -22.78 35.61 -9.25
CA ARG A 373 -21.91 36.20 -10.28
C ARG A 373 -20.82 35.25 -10.80
N LYS A 374 -20.63 34.08 -10.19
CA LYS A 374 -19.54 33.15 -10.50
C LYS A 374 -20.01 32.07 -11.49
N THR A 375 -20.19 32.45 -12.77
CA THR A 375 -20.75 31.56 -13.81
C THR A 375 -19.97 30.26 -14.00
N ALA A 376 -18.64 30.28 -13.85
CA ALA A 376 -17.84 29.05 -13.93
C ALA A 376 -18.19 28.06 -12.81
N PHE A 377 -18.35 28.54 -11.58
CA PHE A 377 -18.73 27.70 -10.43
C PHE A 377 -20.11 27.07 -10.63
N LYS A 378 -21.07 27.85 -11.15
CA LYS A 378 -22.41 27.33 -11.49
C LYS A 378 -22.35 26.15 -12.46
N ARG A 379 -21.45 26.19 -13.45
CA ARG A 379 -21.27 25.07 -14.41
C ARG A 379 -20.73 23.83 -13.72
N GLU A 380 -19.79 23.97 -12.79
CA GLU A 380 -19.28 22.84 -12.00
C GLU A 380 -20.41 22.20 -11.18
N CYS A 381 -21.27 23.01 -10.52
CA CYS A 381 -22.44 22.50 -9.81
C CYS A 381 -23.42 21.78 -10.75
N ASP A 382 -23.67 22.32 -11.94
CA ASP A 382 -24.60 21.73 -12.92
C ASP A 382 -24.08 20.40 -13.50
N ALA A 383 -22.76 20.20 -13.56
CA ALA A 383 -22.15 18.94 -14.00
C ALA A 383 -22.30 17.78 -12.98
N LEU A 384 -22.67 18.12 -11.75
CA LEU A 384 -22.81 17.21 -10.60
C LEU A 384 -24.27 16.95 -10.21
N LYS A 385 -25.23 17.58 -10.89
CA LYS A 385 -26.65 17.21 -10.82
C LYS A 385 -26.83 15.83 -11.40
#